data_AF-A0A7V5WKL7-F1
#
_entry.id   AF-A0A7V5WKL7-F1
#
_cell.length_a   1.000
_cell.length_b   1.000
_cell.length_c   1.000
_cell.angle_alpha   90.00
_cell.angle_beta   90.00
_cell.angle_gamma   90.00
#
_symmetry.space_group_name_H-M   'P 1'
#
loop_
_entity.id
_entity.type
_entity.pdbx_description
1 polymer ?
#
loop_
_entity_poly.entity_id
_entity_poly.type
_entity_poly.pdbx_seq_one_letter_code
_entity_poly.pdbx_strand_id
1 'polypeptide(L)'
;MAAERIGIVGVPPLAVIRELQAGKYRIIDLDEPQVHMAIDLSAQFLPKVYCAVLRTVVLNAMYLDLDRLYIDVGPGKCDCALHVATILEEILDIPVIRTRNLDDRPFGVNICRTRMPLFDKFMAITRGIQADQSSAPLPPCTPTAGFWGVPPRDFSILTLFPDTTHIYGWTRCMENKTPANLGLEMHVNPSVPTVFFAQSFCAKTALAHHLSRLHPRALYLDCDVTAGNSARAKIEAFLELSGVGDNTGMA
;
A
#
# COMPACT_ATOMS: atom_id res chain seq x y z
N MET A 1 -3.26 -1.02 33.67
CA MET A 1 -4.26 -0.91 32.57
C MET A 1 -3.57 -1.38 31.30
N ALA A 2 -4.24 -2.17 30.46
CA ALA A 2 -3.69 -2.52 29.15
C ALA A 2 -3.57 -1.25 28.30
N ALA A 3 -2.56 -1.17 27.43
CA ALA A 3 -2.45 -0.06 26.50
C ALA A 3 -3.64 -0.07 25.53
N GLU A 4 -4.29 1.07 25.34
CA GLU A 4 -5.40 1.21 24.39
C GLU A 4 -4.95 0.80 22.97
N ARG A 5 -5.87 0.20 22.23
CA ARG A 5 -5.68 -0.38 20.90
C ARG A 5 -6.29 0.56 19.88
N ILE A 6 -5.45 1.20 19.09
CA ILE A 6 -5.85 2.25 18.15
C ILE A 6 -5.71 1.72 16.74
N GLY A 7 -6.83 1.68 16.01
CA GLY A 7 -6.84 1.37 14.59
C GLY A 7 -6.38 2.56 13.75
N ILE A 8 -5.56 2.32 12.72
CA ILE A 8 -5.22 3.32 11.70
C ILE A 8 -5.55 2.79 10.30
N VAL A 9 -5.98 3.69 9.42
CA VAL A 9 -6.23 3.42 8.00
C VAL A 9 -5.53 4.48 7.15
N GLY A 10 -4.74 4.04 6.19
CA GLY A 10 -3.91 4.91 5.36
C GLY A 10 -2.65 5.37 6.10
N VAL A 11 -2.19 6.56 5.75
CA VAL A 11 -1.05 7.20 6.43
C VAL A 11 -1.58 8.41 7.17
N PRO A 12 -1.90 8.31 8.48
CA PRO A 12 -2.34 9.45 9.27
C PRO A 12 -1.30 10.59 9.24
N PRO A 13 -1.72 11.84 9.48
CA PRO A 13 -0.79 12.94 9.67
C PRO A 13 0.27 12.61 10.73
N LEU A 14 1.51 13.08 10.52
CA LEU A 14 2.63 12.82 11.42
C LEU A 14 2.36 13.30 12.85
N ALA A 15 1.58 14.37 13.01
CA ALA A 15 1.13 14.85 14.31
C ALA A 15 0.31 13.78 15.07
N VAL A 16 -0.57 13.05 14.36
CA VAL A 16 -1.37 11.96 14.93
C VAL A 16 -0.45 10.81 15.33
N ILE A 17 0.48 10.40 14.45
CA ILE A 17 1.44 9.32 14.78
C ILE A 17 2.25 9.66 16.05
N ARG A 18 2.74 10.90 16.17
CA ARG A 18 3.47 11.37 17.35
C ARG A 18 2.63 11.38 18.62
N GLU A 19 1.38 11.83 18.53
CA GLU A 19 0.43 11.76 19.64
C GLU A 19 0.25 10.32 20.11
N LEU A 20 0.03 9.39 19.16
CA LEU A 20 -0.22 8.00 19.48
C LEU A 20 0.98 7.31 20.13
N GLN A 21 2.19 7.60 19.64
CA GLN A 21 3.42 7.10 20.22
C GLN A 21 3.69 7.69 21.61
N ALA A 22 3.45 8.98 21.82
CA ALA A 22 3.62 9.64 23.11
C ALA A 22 2.65 9.07 24.16
N GLY A 23 1.42 8.74 23.74
CA GLY A 23 0.43 8.04 24.56
C GLY A 23 0.75 6.56 24.82
N LYS A 24 1.79 6.00 24.17
CA LYS A 24 2.19 4.58 24.25
C LYS A 24 1.05 3.62 23.92
N TYR A 25 0.19 4.02 22.99
CA TYR A 25 -0.91 3.17 22.52
C TYR A 25 -0.40 2.04 21.62
N ARG A 26 -1.16 0.95 21.55
CA ARG A 26 -0.93 -0.13 20.58
C ARG A 26 -1.59 0.24 19.26
N ILE A 27 -0.80 0.64 18.28
CA ILE A 27 -1.26 0.98 16.93
C ILE A 27 -1.45 -0.29 16.11
N ILE A 28 -2.59 -0.41 15.43
CA ILE A 28 -2.93 -1.54 14.55
C ILE A 28 -3.26 -0.98 13.16
N ASP A 29 -2.53 -1.41 12.13
CA ASP A 29 -2.82 -1.05 10.75
C ASP A 29 -3.97 -1.91 10.22
N LEU A 30 -5.09 -1.25 9.93
CA LEU A 30 -6.32 -1.92 9.48
C LEU A 30 -6.36 -2.11 7.96
N ASP A 31 -5.40 -1.56 7.19
CA ASP A 31 -5.28 -1.86 5.76
C ASP A 31 -4.73 -3.28 5.51
N GLU A 32 -4.00 -3.83 6.48
CA GLU A 32 -3.49 -5.20 6.45
C GLU A 32 -4.50 -6.20 7.01
N PRO A 33 -4.56 -7.45 6.53
CA PRO A 33 -5.40 -8.48 7.14
C PRO A 33 -4.96 -8.79 8.59
N GLN A 34 -5.72 -8.32 9.59
CA GLN A 34 -5.43 -8.57 11.02
C GLN A 34 -6.23 -9.76 11.56
N VAL A 35 -7.39 -10.03 10.95
CA VAL A 35 -8.29 -11.13 11.34
C VAL A 35 -8.31 -12.24 10.29
N HIS A 36 -8.34 -13.49 10.75
CA HIS A 36 -8.38 -14.67 9.89
C HIS A 36 -9.83 -15.07 9.59
N MET A 37 -10.54 -14.20 8.87
CA MET A 37 -11.96 -14.38 8.53
C MET A 37 -12.21 -14.13 7.04
N ALA A 38 -13.32 -14.66 6.53
CA ALA A 38 -13.69 -14.45 5.13
C ALA A 38 -14.00 -12.95 4.88
N ILE A 39 -13.32 -12.36 3.89
CA ILE A 39 -13.53 -10.96 3.49
C ILE A 39 -14.97 -10.67 3.07
N ASP A 40 -15.72 -11.69 2.67
CA ASP A 40 -17.14 -11.58 2.32
C ASP A 40 -18.05 -11.22 3.50
N LEU A 41 -17.59 -11.34 4.75
CA LEU A 41 -18.32 -10.82 5.91
C LEU A 41 -18.42 -9.29 5.92
N SER A 42 -17.50 -8.58 5.24
CA SER A 42 -17.63 -7.13 5.03
C SER A 42 -18.82 -6.77 4.13
N ALA A 43 -19.36 -7.73 3.37
CA ALA A 43 -20.41 -7.49 2.37
C ALA A 43 -21.75 -7.01 2.97
N GLN A 44 -21.93 -7.19 4.28
CA GLN A 44 -23.09 -6.67 5.01
C GLN A 44 -23.09 -5.13 5.13
N PHE A 45 -21.91 -4.50 5.00
CA PHE A 45 -21.75 -3.04 5.15
C PHE A 45 -21.19 -2.37 3.89
N LEU A 46 -20.36 -3.08 3.11
CA LEU A 46 -19.79 -2.58 1.86
C LEU A 46 -20.11 -3.51 0.69
N PRO A 47 -20.51 -3.00 -0.49
CA PRO A 47 -20.68 -3.83 -1.68
C PRO A 47 -19.40 -4.62 -2.00
N LYS A 48 -19.55 -5.83 -2.56
CA LYS A 48 -18.38 -6.65 -2.98
C LYS A 48 -17.49 -5.96 -4.03
N VAL A 49 -18.04 -4.99 -4.74
CA VAL A 49 -17.36 -4.13 -5.74
C VAL A 49 -16.64 -2.93 -5.10
N TYR A 50 -16.42 -2.93 -3.79
CA TYR A 50 -15.45 -2.04 -3.14
C TYR A 50 -14.05 -2.65 -3.13
N CYS A 51 -13.02 -1.81 -3.10
CA CYS A 51 -11.64 -2.31 -3.12
C CYS A 51 -11.35 -3.21 -1.91
N ALA A 52 -10.57 -4.27 -2.14
CA ALA A 52 -10.31 -5.29 -1.13
C ALA A 52 -9.63 -4.75 0.15
N VAL A 53 -8.84 -3.67 0.02
CA VAL A 53 -8.22 -2.98 1.17
C VAL A 53 -9.29 -2.38 2.08
N LEU A 54 -10.24 -1.61 1.55
CA LEU A 54 -11.30 -1.00 2.37
C LEU A 54 -12.29 -2.03 2.91
N ARG A 55 -12.54 -3.11 2.17
CA ARG A 55 -13.27 -4.28 2.69
C ARG A 55 -12.53 -4.95 3.85
N THR A 56 -11.20 -4.99 3.80
CA THR A 56 -10.33 -5.49 4.89
C THR A 56 -10.38 -4.55 6.10
N VAL A 57 -10.37 -3.23 5.89
CA VAL A 57 -10.55 -2.23 6.96
C VAL A 57 -11.85 -2.45 7.71
N VAL A 58 -12.98 -2.57 7.01
CA VAL A 58 -14.28 -2.82 7.65
C VAL A 58 -14.28 -4.15 8.40
N LEU A 59 -13.73 -5.21 7.80
CA LEU A 59 -13.63 -6.51 8.46
C LEU A 59 -12.80 -6.42 9.76
N ASN A 60 -11.62 -5.79 9.71
CA ASN A 60 -10.78 -5.64 10.88
C ASN A 60 -11.47 -4.81 11.97
N ALA A 61 -12.08 -3.67 11.61
CA ALA A 61 -12.74 -2.78 12.57
C ALA A 61 -13.92 -3.44 13.30
N MET A 62 -14.64 -4.35 12.63
CA MET A 62 -15.77 -5.07 13.23
C MET A 62 -15.38 -6.19 14.20
N TYR A 63 -14.19 -6.77 14.04
CA TYR A 63 -13.79 -8.00 14.75
C TYR A 63 -12.56 -7.82 15.65
N LEU A 64 -11.96 -6.64 15.66
CA LEU A 64 -10.92 -6.28 16.61
C LEU A 64 -11.53 -5.46 17.75
N ASP A 65 -11.09 -5.75 18.97
CA ASP A 65 -11.30 -4.89 20.12
C ASP A 65 -10.37 -3.67 19.99
N LEU A 66 -10.96 -2.53 19.61
CA LEU A 66 -10.30 -1.25 19.38
C LEU A 66 -10.94 -0.20 20.29
N ASP A 67 -10.15 0.73 20.82
CA ASP A 67 -10.67 1.83 21.66
C ASP A 67 -11.02 3.08 20.82
N ARG A 68 -10.41 3.20 19.63
CA ARG A 68 -10.58 4.31 18.68
C ARG A 68 -9.98 3.95 17.32
N LEU A 69 -10.47 4.60 16.27
CA LEU A 69 -10.00 4.44 14.89
C LEU A 69 -9.66 5.79 14.26
N TYR A 70 -8.49 5.91 13.63
CA TYR A 70 -8.15 7.04 12.75
C TYR A 70 -8.19 6.58 11.30
N ILE A 71 -8.89 7.32 10.45
CA ILE A 71 -8.98 7.02 9.01
C ILE A 71 -8.59 8.23 8.18
N ASP A 72 -7.52 8.09 7.40
CA ASP A 72 -7.11 9.11 6.43
C ASP A 72 -8.06 9.09 5.23
N VAL A 73 -8.59 10.27 4.87
CA VAL A 73 -9.57 10.45 3.80
C VAL A 73 -9.11 11.50 2.79
N GLY A 74 -9.64 11.41 1.57
CA GLY A 74 -9.33 12.37 0.51
C GLY A 74 -7.98 12.10 -0.17
N PRO A 75 -7.17 13.12 -0.51
CA PRO A 75 -6.02 12.98 -1.40
C PRO A 75 -4.93 12.01 -0.92
N GLY A 76 -4.74 11.89 0.40
CA GLY A 76 -3.80 10.95 0.99
C GLY A 76 -4.21 9.49 0.82
N LYS A 77 -5.51 9.20 0.65
CA LYS A 77 -6.06 7.85 0.53
C LYS A 77 -6.99 7.72 -0.68
N CYS A 78 -8.28 7.99 -0.49
CA CYS A 78 -9.30 8.16 -1.54
C CYS A 78 -10.65 8.62 -0.93
N ASP A 79 -11.60 9.03 -1.77
CA ASP A 79 -12.97 9.34 -1.33
C ASP A 79 -13.77 8.08 -0.94
N CYS A 80 -13.40 6.90 -1.45
CA CYS A 80 -14.02 5.66 -0.98
C CYS A 80 -13.76 5.45 0.52
N ALA A 81 -12.59 5.87 1.05
CA ALA A 81 -12.28 5.82 2.48
C ALA A 81 -13.15 6.79 3.29
N LEU A 82 -13.56 7.93 2.71
CA LEU A 82 -14.52 8.84 3.34
C LEU A 82 -15.88 8.16 3.55
N HIS A 83 -16.38 7.43 2.55
CA HIS A 83 -17.63 6.67 2.68
C HIS A 83 -17.51 5.55 3.71
N VAL A 84 -16.37 4.84 3.74
CA VAL A 84 -16.11 3.83 4.79
C VAL A 84 -16.09 4.47 6.17
N ALA A 85 -15.47 5.63 6.35
CA ALA A 85 -15.47 6.33 7.63
C ALA A 85 -16.90 6.64 8.12
N THR A 86 -17.77 7.14 7.24
CA THR A 86 -19.19 7.39 7.58
C THR A 86 -19.90 6.11 8.03
N ILE A 87 -19.71 5.00 7.32
CA ILE A 87 -20.33 3.73 7.69
C ILE A 87 -19.80 3.23 9.03
N LEU A 88 -18.48 3.31 9.27
CA LEU A 88 -17.86 2.88 10.52
C LEU A 88 -18.32 3.72 11.72
N GLU A 89 -18.53 5.03 11.54
CA GLU A 89 -19.09 5.91 12.59
C GLU A 89 -20.50 5.51 13.01
N GLU A 90 -21.31 4.95 12.10
CA GLU A 90 -22.68 4.53 12.39
C GLU A 90 -22.75 3.16 13.07
N ILE A 91 -21.81 2.26 12.77
CA ILE A 91 -21.88 0.86 13.22
C ILE A 91 -20.97 0.51 14.41
N LEU A 92 -19.98 1.35 14.72
CA LEU A 92 -19.06 1.13 15.82
C LEU A 92 -19.42 2.00 17.03
N ASP A 93 -19.31 1.44 18.24
CA ASP A 93 -19.51 2.16 19.50
C ASP A 93 -18.25 2.95 19.95
N ILE A 94 -17.24 3.06 19.10
CA ILE A 94 -15.95 3.70 19.40
C ILE A 94 -15.74 4.94 18.54
N PRO A 95 -14.92 5.92 18.99
CA PRO A 95 -14.64 7.10 18.19
C PRO A 95 -13.93 6.74 16.89
N VAL A 96 -14.52 7.14 15.77
CA VAL A 96 -13.92 7.12 14.43
C VAL A 96 -13.52 8.56 14.08
N ILE A 97 -12.23 8.78 13.88
CA ILE A 97 -11.64 10.10 13.66
C ILE A 97 -11.13 10.18 12.23
N ARG A 98 -11.80 11.01 11.44
CA ARG A 98 -11.36 11.30 10.08
C ARG A 98 -10.15 12.22 10.11
N THR A 99 -9.12 11.87 9.35
CA THR A 99 -7.92 12.69 9.17
C THR A 99 -7.72 12.99 7.70
N ARG A 100 -6.95 14.05 7.40
CA ARG A 100 -6.48 14.35 6.06
C ARG A 100 -5.00 14.62 6.14
N ASN A 101 -4.19 13.71 5.62
CA ASN A 101 -2.75 13.89 5.60
C ASN A 101 -2.33 14.79 4.43
N LEU A 102 -1.93 16.00 4.79
CA LEU A 102 -1.39 17.03 3.89
C LEU A 102 0.07 17.35 4.23
N ASP A 103 0.75 16.48 4.97
CA ASP A 103 2.17 16.65 5.27
C ASP A 103 2.96 16.70 3.96
N ASP A 104 3.85 17.69 3.85
CA ASP A 104 4.65 17.98 2.66
C ASP A 104 6.16 17.80 2.89
N ARG A 105 6.58 17.63 4.15
CA ARG A 105 7.97 17.39 4.51
C ARG A 105 8.36 15.92 4.25
N PRO A 106 9.24 15.65 3.29
CA PRO A 106 9.57 14.28 2.89
C PRO A 106 10.43 13.56 3.93
N PHE A 107 10.14 12.28 4.15
CA PHE A 107 11.02 11.37 4.90
C PHE A 107 12.07 10.70 4.02
N GLY A 108 11.91 10.72 2.70
CA GLY A 108 12.77 10.02 1.75
C GLY A 108 12.17 8.72 1.22
N VAL A 109 12.90 8.07 0.32
CA VAL A 109 12.47 6.89 -0.45
C VAL A 109 13.60 5.85 -0.54
N ASN A 110 14.25 5.62 0.60
CA ASN A 110 15.46 4.81 0.71
C ASN A 110 15.18 3.32 0.45
N ILE A 111 14.13 2.78 1.07
CA ILE A 111 13.69 1.38 0.93
C ILE A 111 13.22 1.11 -0.50
N CYS A 112 12.46 2.03 -1.10
CA CYS A 112 11.99 1.91 -2.49
C CYS A 112 13.13 1.72 -3.51
N ARG A 113 14.37 2.14 -3.19
CA ARG A 113 15.52 2.15 -4.11
C ARG A 113 16.65 1.21 -3.73
N THR A 114 16.57 0.53 -2.59
CA THR A 114 17.65 -0.34 -2.13
C THR A 114 17.59 -1.72 -2.79
N ARG A 115 18.66 -2.52 -2.72
CA ARG A 115 18.61 -3.94 -3.11
C ARG A 115 18.06 -4.74 -1.93
N MET A 116 16.84 -5.24 -2.07
CA MET A 116 16.12 -6.01 -1.05
C MET A 116 14.94 -6.71 -1.72
N PRO A 117 14.58 -7.95 -1.32
CA PRO A 117 13.41 -8.65 -1.84
C PRO A 117 12.18 -7.74 -1.82
N LEU A 118 11.39 -7.74 -2.91
CA LEU A 118 10.29 -6.79 -3.05
C LEU A 118 9.26 -6.94 -1.93
N PHE A 119 8.97 -8.18 -1.52
CA PHE A 119 8.13 -8.48 -0.36
C PHE A 119 8.62 -7.75 0.91
N ASP A 120 9.92 -7.84 1.21
CA ASP A 120 10.51 -7.23 2.40
C ASP A 120 10.47 -5.70 2.36
N LYS A 121 10.64 -5.10 1.16
CA LYS A 121 10.48 -3.65 0.97
C LYS A 121 9.08 -3.19 1.34
N PHE A 122 8.04 -3.86 0.83
CA PHE A 122 6.65 -3.52 1.14
C PHE A 122 6.37 -3.68 2.63
N MET A 123 6.79 -4.80 3.24
CA MET A 123 6.63 -5.00 4.69
C MET A 123 7.32 -3.91 5.51
N ALA A 124 8.55 -3.52 5.14
CA ALA A 124 9.28 -2.46 5.83
C ALA A 124 8.59 -1.09 5.68
N ILE A 125 8.07 -0.77 4.49
CA ILE A 125 7.34 0.47 4.23
C ILE A 125 6.03 0.52 5.03
N THR A 126 5.24 -0.57 5.03
CA THR A 126 3.96 -0.60 5.76
C THR A 126 4.17 -0.49 7.27
N ARG A 127 5.15 -1.23 7.85
CA ARG A 127 5.54 -1.03 9.26
C ARG A 127 6.01 0.40 9.53
N GLY A 128 6.70 0.99 8.56
CA GLY A 128 7.20 2.36 8.61
C GLY A 128 6.10 3.42 8.75
N ILE A 129 4.83 3.13 8.42
CA ILE A 129 3.70 4.06 8.59
C ILE A 129 3.58 4.54 10.04
N GLN A 130 3.88 3.67 11.01
CA GLN A 130 3.78 3.97 12.43
C GLN A 130 5.00 4.72 12.99
N ALA A 131 6.05 4.93 12.18
CA ALA A 131 7.25 5.68 12.60
C ALA A 131 7.06 7.19 12.46
N ASP A 132 7.65 7.95 13.39
CA ASP A 132 7.63 9.43 13.43
C ASP A 132 8.95 10.06 12.95
N GLN A 133 9.91 9.23 12.57
CA GLN A 133 11.22 9.60 12.07
C GLN A 133 11.57 8.86 10.77
N SER A 134 12.45 9.46 9.97
CA SER A 134 12.93 8.84 8.74
C SER A 134 13.79 7.60 9.05
N SER A 135 13.71 6.61 8.17
CA SER A 135 14.60 5.45 8.18
C SER A 135 16.06 5.89 7.98
N ALA A 136 17.00 5.13 8.56
CA ALA A 136 18.41 5.29 8.25
C ALA A 136 18.65 5.20 6.73
N PRO A 137 19.60 5.97 6.17
CA PRO A 137 19.94 5.86 4.75
C PRO A 137 20.36 4.44 4.39
N LEU A 138 19.81 3.93 3.29
CA LEU A 138 20.19 2.65 2.69
C LEU A 138 20.87 2.91 1.34
N PRO A 139 21.92 2.15 0.98
CA PRO A 139 22.56 2.32 -0.33
C PRO A 139 21.55 1.99 -1.44
N PRO A 140 21.38 2.87 -2.45
CA PRO A 140 20.52 2.60 -3.57
C PRO A 140 21.16 1.56 -4.51
N CYS A 141 20.34 0.85 -5.29
CA CYS A 141 20.79 -0.02 -6.35
C CYS A 141 20.34 0.48 -7.74
N THR A 142 20.92 -0.08 -8.80
CA THR A 142 20.41 0.09 -10.16
C THR A 142 19.20 -0.82 -10.34
N PRO A 143 18.04 -0.31 -10.78
CA PRO A 143 16.86 -1.13 -10.96
C PRO A 143 16.97 -2.00 -12.21
N THR A 144 16.48 -3.24 -12.11
CA THR A 144 16.24 -4.12 -13.27
C THR A 144 14.77 -4.16 -13.67
N ALA A 145 13.86 -3.88 -12.73
CA ALA A 145 12.43 -3.79 -12.93
C ALA A 145 11.82 -2.70 -12.04
N GLY A 146 10.60 -2.30 -12.36
CA GLY A 146 9.77 -1.42 -11.56
C GLY A 146 8.48 -2.11 -11.09
N PHE A 147 8.02 -1.77 -9.89
CA PHE A 147 6.68 -2.04 -9.41
C PHE A 147 6.01 -0.72 -9.05
N TRP A 148 5.00 -0.32 -9.81
CA TRP A 148 4.16 0.84 -9.49
C TRP A 148 2.88 0.35 -8.83
N GLY A 149 2.49 0.90 -7.68
CA GLY A 149 1.18 0.59 -7.11
C GLY A 149 0.98 0.97 -5.64
N VAL A 150 -0.17 0.55 -5.13
CA VAL A 150 -0.45 0.44 -3.69
C VAL A 150 0.07 -0.91 -3.16
N PRO A 151 0.26 -1.08 -1.84
CA PRO A 151 0.46 -2.41 -1.27
C PRO A 151 -0.66 -3.35 -1.71
N PRO A 152 -0.35 -4.47 -2.39
CA PRO A 152 -1.36 -5.44 -2.81
C PRO A 152 -1.98 -6.08 -1.56
N ARG A 153 -3.25 -6.48 -1.58
CA ARG A 153 -3.77 -7.27 -0.45
C ARG A 153 -3.05 -8.63 -0.32
N ASP A 154 -2.70 -9.23 -1.45
CA ASP A 154 -1.95 -10.48 -1.53
C ASP A 154 -0.47 -10.20 -1.83
N PHE A 155 0.35 -10.19 -0.78
CA PHE A 155 1.78 -9.90 -0.89
C PHE A 155 2.56 -11.01 -1.59
N SER A 156 1.99 -12.20 -1.78
CA SER A 156 2.71 -13.31 -2.43
C SER A 156 3.11 -12.99 -3.87
N ILE A 157 2.38 -12.10 -4.54
CA ILE A 157 2.70 -11.61 -5.88
C ILE A 157 4.06 -10.89 -5.96
N LEU A 158 4.50 -10.31 -4.85
CA LEU A 158 5.76 -9.56 -4.78
C LEU A 158 6.99 -10.48 -4.86
N THR A 159 6.83 -11.77 -4.57
CA THR A 159 7.91 -12.77 -4.63
C THR A 159 8.37 -13.09 -6.06
N LEU A 160 7.61 -12.67 -7.07
CA LEU A 160 7.92 -12.88 -8.49
C LEU A 160 8.97 -11.90 -9.03
N PHE A 161 9.35 -10.90 -8.24
CA PHE A 161 10.21 -9.80 -8.65
C PHE A 161 11.63 -9.95 -8.10
N PRO A 162 12.67 -9.53 -8.84
CA PRO A 162 14.03 -9.54 -8.33
C PRO A 162 14.24 -8.50 -7.22
N ASP A 163 15.23 -8.73 -6.36
CA ASP A 163 15.61 -7.83 -5.24
C ASP A 163 16.01 -6.41 -5.68
N THR A 164 16.38 -6.25 -6.94
CA THR A 164 16.71 -4.97 -7.59
C THR A 164 15.47 -4.22 -8.09
N THR A 165 14.26 -4.70 -7.86
CA THR A 165 13.04 -4.01 -8.27
C THR A 165 12.85 -2.71 -7.49
N HIS A 166 12.69 -1.58 -8.16
CA HIS A 166 12.34 -0.32 -7.51
C HIS A 166 10.83 -0.16 -7.35
N ILE A 167 10.41 0.45 -6.25
CA ILE A 167 9.00 0.76 -5.97
C ILE A 167 8.66 2.18 -6.44
N TYR A 168 7.53 2.31 -7.12
CA TYR A 168 6.90 3.54 -7.58
C TYR A 168 5.43 3.60 -7.13
N GLY A 169 4.75 4.70 -7.43
CA GLY A 169 3.33 4.87 -7.08
C GLY A 169 3.11 5.20 -5.62
N TRP A 170 1.90 4.95 -5.12
CA TRP A 170 1.48 5.42 -3.80
C TRP A 170 2.28 4.80 -2.65
N THR A 171 2.76 3.55 -2.80
CA THR A 171 3.64 2.91 -1.81
C THR A 171 4.90 3.75 -1.54
N ARG A 172 5.43 4.41 -2.57
CA ARG A 172 6.56 5.33 -2.44
C ARG A 172 6.19 6.60 -1.68
N CYS A 173 4.96 7.10 -1.84
CA CYS A 173 4.44 8.23 -1.07
C CYS A 173 4.24 7.87 0.42
N MET A 174 3.90 6.61 0.72
CA MET A 174 3.81 6.09 2.10
C MET A 174 5.17 6.12 2.78
N GLU A 175 6.22 5.60 2.13
CA GLU A 175 7.59 5.68 2.66
C GLU A 175 8.00 7.14 2.92
N ASN A 176 7.67 8.02 1.97
CA ASN A 176 8.03 9.43 2.03
C ASN A 176 7.20 10.25 3.03
N LYS A 177 6.18 9.65 3.69
CA LYS A 177 5.21 10.31 4.60
C LYS A 177 4.44 11.48 3.99
N THR A 178 4.28 11.48 2.67
CA THR A 178 3.57 12.53 1.93
C THR A 178 2.55 11.87 1.00
N PRO A 179 1.52 11.19 1.55
CA PRO A 179 0.64 10.31 0.78
C PRO A 179 -0.18 11.03 -0.30
N ALA A 180 -0.36 12.35 -0.18
CA ALA A 180 -1.03 13.21 -1.17
C ALA A 180 -0.09 13.76 -2.26
N ASN A 181 1.19 13.35 -2.29
CA ASN A 181 2.17 13.85 -3.25
C ASN A 181 1.99 13.21 -4.64
N LEU A 182 1.12 13.82 -5.45
CA LEU A 182 0.83 13.35 -6.81
C LEU A 182 2.08 13.31 -7.71
N GLY A 183 2.98 14.29 -7.59
CA GLY A 183 4.21 14.32 -8.39
C GLY A 183 5.11 13.11 -8.10
N LEU A 184 5.21 12.71 -6.84
CA LEU A 184 5.94 11.51 -6.43
C LEU A 184 5.23 10.23 -6.88
N GLU A 185 3.90 10.17 -6.79
CA GLU A 185 3.08 9.03 -7.22
C GLU A 185 3.17 8.80 -8.74
N MET A 186 3.21 9.88 -9.53
CA MET A 186 3.32 9.83 -10.99
C MET A 186 4.73 9.47 -11.49
N HIS A 187 5.75 9.60 -10.65
CA HIS A 187 7.11 9.34 -11.05
C HIS A 187 7.35 7.85 -11.32
N VAL A 188 7.84 7.54 -12.52
CA VAL A 188 8.27 6.21 -12.95
C VAL A 188 9.56 6.31 -13.75
N ASN A 189 10.38 5.26 -13.73
CA ASN A 189 11.57 5.18 -14.59
C ASN A 189 11.23 4.51 -15.92
N PRO A 190 11.24 5.23 -17.06
CA PRO A 190 10.93 4.63 -18.36
C PRO A 190 11.99 3.64 -18.85
N SER A 191 13.19 3.64 -18.25
CA SER A 191 14.32 2.81 -18.66
C SER A 191 14.33 1.40 -18.06
N VAL A 192 13.29 0.98 -17.34
CA VAL A 192 13.13 -0.40 -16.86
C VAL A 192 11.72 -0.92 -17.13
N PRO A 193 11.52 -2.23 -17.41
CA PRO A 193 10.19 -2.80 -17.48
C PRO A 193 9.46 -2.64 -16.14
N THR A 194 8.22 -2.15 -16.17
CA THR A 194 7.46 -1.81 -14.96
C THR A 194 6.09 -2.48 -14.96
N VAL A 195 5.78 -3.17 -13.86
CA VAL A 195 4.42 -3.66 -13.59
C VAL A 195 3.64 -2.55 -12.89
N PHE A 196 2.53 -2.13 -13.48
CA PHE A 196 1.58 -1.18 -12.93
C PHE A 196 0.45 -1.95 -12.27
N PHE A 197 0.61 -2.20 -10.98
CA PHE A 197 -0.36 -2.93 -10.17
C PHE A 197 -1.47 -2.01 -9.67
N ALA A 198 -2.71 -2.47 -9.82
CA ALA A 198 -3.88 -1.89 -9.19
C ALA A 198 -4.68 -2.97 -8.46
N GLN A 199 -5.15 -2.63 -7.27
CA GLN A 199 -6.17 -3.41 -6.58
C GLN A 199 -7.53 -3.12 -7.24
N SER A 200 -8.27 -4.15 -7.62
CA SER A 200 -9.58 -3.97 -8.25
C SER A 200 -10.48 -3.05 -7.42
N PHE A 201 -11.24 -2.21 -8.12
CA PHE A 201 -12.11 -1.18 -7.55
C PHE A 201 -11.40 -0.10 -6.72
N CYS A 202 -10.07 -0.03 -6.73
CA CYS A 202 -9.33 1.10 -6.17
C CYS A 202 -9.38 2.30 -7.13
N ALA A 203 -9.55 3.52 -6.61
CA ALA A 203 -9.49 4.75 -7.41
C ALA A 203 -8.16 4.92 -8.15
N LYS A 204 -7.06 4.39 -7.58
CA LYS A 204 -5.71 4.47 -8.18
C LYS A 204 -5.55 3.64 -9.46
N THR A 205 -6.51 2.77 -9.77
CA THR A 205 -6.63 2.08 -11.06
C THR A 205 -6.57 3.06 -12.24
N ALA A 206 -7.21 4.23 -12.12
CA ALA A 206 -7.22 5.23 -13.19
C ALA A 206 -5.79 5.72 -13.53
N LEU A 207 -5.01 6.04 -12.49
CA LEU A 207 -3.63 6.52 -12.66
C LEU A 207 -2.71 5.39 -13.11
N ALA A 208 -2.84 4.19 -12.53
CA ALA A 208 -2.11 2.99 -12.93
C ALA A 208 -2.26 2.71 -14.42
N HIS A 209 -3.50 2.67 -14.89
CA HIS A 209 -3.83 2.40 -16.28
C HIS A 209 -3.31 3.52 -17.20
N HIS A 210 -3.49 4.79 -16.83
CA HIS A 210 -2.97 5.91 -17.61
C HIS A 210 -1.45 5.86 -17.77
N LEU A 211 -0.70 5.70 -16.67
CA LEU A 211 0.76 5.65 -16.72
C LEU A 211 1.27 4.41 -17.47
N SER A 212 0.62 3.26 -17.32
CA SER A 212 1.00 2.04 -18.04
C SER A 212 0.93 2.20 -19.56
N ARG A 213 -0.04 2.98 -20.08
CA ARG A 213 -0.18 3.25 -21.51
C ARG A 213 0.88 4.18 -22.07
N LEU A 214 1.43 5.05 -21.23
CA LEU A 214 2.49 5.98 -21.62
C LEU A 214 3.88 5.36 -21.49
N HIS A 215 4.01 4.32 -20.65
CA HIS A 215 5.28 3.73 -20.34
C HIS A 215 5.71 2.72 -21.42
N PRO A 216 6.96 2.79 -21.95
CA PRO A 216 7.38 2.04 -23.14
C PRO A 216 7.44 0.52 -22.92
N ARG A 217 7.60 0.07 -21.67
CA ARG A 217 7.68 -1.34 -21.29
C ARG A 217 6.84 -1.59 -20.05
N ALA A 218 5.54 -1.77 -20.23
CA ALA A 218 4.60 -1.84 -19.13
C ALA A 218 3.75 -3.11 -19.16
N LEU A 219 3.47 -3.64 -17.98
CA LEU A 219 2.36 -4.57 -17.75
C LEU A 219 1.37 -3.89 -16.80
N TYR A 220 0.17 -3.61 -17.27
CA TYR A 220 -0.93 -3.25 -16.39
C TYR A 220 -1.54 -4.51 -15.79
N LEU A 221 -1.61 -4.57 -14.46
CA LEU A 221 -2.17 -5.71 -13.74
C LEU A 221 -3.22 -5.25 -12.74
N ASP A 222 -4.45 -5.69 -12.96
CA ASP A 222 -5.56 -5.53 -12.03
C ASP A 222 -5.80 -6.86 -11.29
N CYS A 223 -5.87 -6.81 -9.97
CA CYS A 223 -6.10 -7.96 -9.12
C CYS A 223 -7.06 -7.59 -7.99
N ASP A 224 -8.07 -8.43 -7.75
CA ASP A 224 -8.94 -8.31 -6.58
C ASP A 224 -8.30 -9.02 -5.36
N VAL A 225 -9.02 -9.84 -4.62
CA VAL A 225 -8.58 -10.31 -3.28
C VAL A 225 -7.28 -11.15 -3.30
N THR A 226 -7.08 -11.99 -4.32
CA THR A 226 -5.93 -12.92 -4.44
C THR A 226 -5.39 -12.98 -5.86
N ALA A 227 -4.07 -13.07 -6.01
CA ALA A 227 -3.44 -13.21 -7.30
C ALA A 227 -3.55 -14.66 -7.80
N GLY A 228 -4.49 -14.91 -8.71
CA GLY A 228 -4.62 -16.22 -9.35
C GLY A 228 -3.41 -16.57 -10.25
N ASN A 229 -3.29 -17.84 -10.64
CA ASN A 229 -2.19 -18.32 -11.49
C ASN A 229 -2.03 -17.52 -12.78
N SER A 230 -3.12 -17.02 -13.35
CA SER A 230 -3.08 -16.16 -14.54
C SER A 230 -2.35 -14.83 -14.30
N ALA A 231 -2.57 -14.19 -13.14
CA ALA A 231 -1.88 -12.94 -12.80
C ALA A 231 -0.38 -13.17 -12.59
N ARG A 232 -0.02 -14.27 -11.92
CA ARG A 232 1.37 -14.66 -11.66
C ARG A 232 2.13 -14.95 -12.96
N ALA A 233 1.54 -15.79 -13.82
CA ALA A 233 2.12 -16.12 -15.12
C ALA A 233 2.32 -14.90 -16.03
N LYS A 234 1.40 -13.91 -15.98
CA LYS A 234 1.57 -12.64 -16.71
C LYS A 234 2.77 -11.85 -16.23
N ILE A 235 3.00 -11.78 -14.92
CA ILE A 235 4.17 -11.09 -14.36
C ILE A 235 5.44 -11.80 -14.77
N GLU A 236 5.51 -13.11 -14.55
CA GLU A 236 6.69 -13.92 -14.86
C GLU A 236 7.07 -13.80 -16.33
N ALA A 237 6.10 -14.03 -17.24
CA ALA A 237 6.33 -13.89 -18.68
C ALA A 237 6.74 -12.47 -19.09
N PHE A 238 6.14 -11.43 -18.48
CA PHE A 238 6.51 -10.04 -18.77
C PHE A 238 7.95 -9.73 -18.34
N LEU A 239 8.36 -10.18 -17.16
CA LEU A 239 9.71 -9.97 -16.64
C LEU A 239 10.73 -10.73 -17.49
N GLU A 240 10.47 -12.01 -17.78
CA GLU A 240 11.33 -12.86 -18.61
C GLU A 240 11.51 -12.30 -20.02
N LEU A 241 10.41 -11.98 -20.72
CA LEU A 241 10.45 -11.41 -22.07
C LEU A 241 11.08 -10.01 -22.12
N SER A 242 11.18 -9.33 -20.97
CA SER A 242 11.88 -8.05 -20.84
C SER A 242 13.37 -8.19 -20.49
N GLY A 243 13.89 -9.42 -20.38
CA GLY A 243 15.27 -9.72 -20.00
C GLY A 243 15.56 -9.54 -18.51
N VAL A 244 14.54 -9.62 -17.65
CA VAL A 244 14.69 -9.52 -16.20
C VAL A 244 14.83 -10.92 -15.62
N GLY A 245 16.02 -11.25 -15.11
CA GLY A 245 16.30 -12.55 -14.49
C GLY A 245 17.34 -13.39 -15.23
N ASP A 246 17.71 -13.01 -16.45
CA ASP A 246 18.80 -13.65 -17.22
C ASP A 246 20.17 -13.20 -16.69
N ASN A 247 20.50 -13.68 -15.50
CA ASN A 247 21.86 -13.89 -15.03
C ASN A 247 22.05 -15.37 -14.69
N THR A 248 21.54 -16.28 -15.51
CA THR A 248 22.23 -17.56 -15.67
C THR A 248 23.48 -17.24 -16.46
N GLY A 249 24.63 -17.31 -15.78
CA GLY A 249 25.92 -17.12 -16.42
C GLY A 249 26.00 -17.90 -17.73
N MET A 250 26.08 -17.17 -18.83
CA MET A 250 26.62 -17.73 -20.06
C MET A 250 28.14 -17.65 -19.95
N ALA A 251 28.72 -18.84 -20.08
CA ALA A 251 30.13 -19.19 -20.06
C ALA A 251 31.00 -18.33 -20.99
#